data_AF-A0A7S7ZE04-F1
#
_entry.id   AF-A0A7S7ZE04-F1
#
_cell.length_a   1.000
_cell.length_b   1.000
_cell.length_c   1.000
_cell.angle_alpha   90.00
_cell.angle_beta   90.00
_cell.angle_gamma   90.00
#
_symmetry.space_group_name_H-M   'P 1'
#
loop_
_entity.id
_entity.type
_entity.pdbx_description
1 polymer ?
#
loop_
_entity_poly.entity_id
_entity_poly.type
_entity_poly.pdbx_seq_one_letter_code
_entity_poly.pdbx_strand_id
1 'polypeptide(L)'
;MRRAGLYGVPRVRPWSWQAFLLGFVVVAVSATIQGICVALGAKLYFAAFLPSLFVLGFVAGAPAAIFAALLTIPLVWWAFIPPFFEFTPLSSANADSVNLFCLLAVLLIGLGDLCRVTMTINRSGGLESRGESAATNSQ
;
A
#
# COMPACT_ATOMS: atom_id res chain seq x y z
N MET A 1 -21.63 2.45 -25.02
CA MET A 1 -21.87 2.54 -23.55
C MET A 1 -20.59 3.05 -22.87
N ARG A 2 -20.79 3.86 -21.84
CA ARG A 2 -19.88 4.84 -21.23
C ARG A 2 -18.52 4.25 -20.80
N ARG A 3 -17.39 4.73 -21.39
CA ARG A 3 -16.06 4.48 -20.84
C ARG A 3 -15.95 5.25 -19.53
N ALA A 4 -15.97 4.54 -18.40
CA ALA A 4 -15.49 5.09 -17.14
C ALA A 4 -13.98 5.31 -17.28
N GLY A 5 -13.60 6.49 -17.74
CA GLY A 5 -12.24 6.98 -17.55
C GLY A 5 -12.01 7.06 -16.06
N LEU A 6 -11.34 6.05 -15.50
CA LEU A 6 -10.61 6.18 -14.25
C LEU A 6 -9.55 7.25 -14.51
N TYR A 7 -9.95 8.49 -14.26
CA TYR A 7 -9.08 9.66 -14.21
C TYR A 7 -7.82 9.26 -13.45
N GLY A 8 -6.69 9.47 -14.12
CA GLY A 8 -5.40 8.91 -13.76
C GLY A 8 -5.11 9.04 -12.28
N VAL A 9 -5.15 7.91 -11.58
CA VAL A 9 -4.39 7.78 -10.34
C VAL A 9 -2.93 8.04 -10.72
N PRO A 10 -2.26 9.08 -10.18
CA PRO A 10 -0.88 9.37 -10.52
C PRO A 10 -0.04 8.18 -10.05
N ARG A 11 0.24 7.26 -10.98
CA ARG A 11 1.03 6.06 -10.70
C ARG A 11 2.46 6.54 -10.54
N VAL A 12 2.84 6.81 -9.30
CA VAL A 12 4.17 7.30 -8.95
C VAL A 12 5.18 6.23 -9.34
N ARG A 13 6.31 6.64 -9.92
CA ARG A 13 7.40 5.70 -10.20
C ARG A 13 7.80 5.01 -8.88
N PRO A 14 7.97 3.67 -8.87
CA PRO A 14 8.25 2.91 -7.65
C PRO A 14 9.57 3.28 -6.98
N TRP A 15 10.43 4.04 -7.66
CA TRP A 15 11.69 4.57 -7.14
C TRP A 15 11.71 6.11 -7.20
N SER A 16 10.58 6.75 -6.89
CA SER A 16 10.49 8.21 -6.82
C SER A 16 10.56 8.66 -5.37
N TRP A 17 11.29 9.74 -5.11
CA TRP A 17 11.24 10.46 -3.83
C TRP A 17 9.80 10.82 -3.42
N GLN A 18 8.93 11.08 -4.40
CA GLN A 18 7.51 11.34 -4.18
C GLN A 18 6.77 10.13 -3.60
N ALA A 19 7.16 8.91 -3.96
CA ALA A 19 6.54 7.69 -3.43
C ALA A 19 6.84 7.50 -1.94
N PHE A 20 8.05 7.87 -1.51
CA PHE A 20 8.44 7.87 -0.10
C PHE A 20 7.69 8.93 0.71
N LEU A 21 7.57 10.15 0.20
CA LEU A 21 6.78 11.20 0.85
C LEU A 21 5.31 10.81 0.99
N LEU A 22 4.74 10.20 -0.04
CA LEU A 22 3.37 9.71 -0.03
C LEU A 22 3.21 8.59 1.01
N GLY A 23 4.17 7.68 1.10
CA GLY A 23 4.23 6.68 2.17
C GLY A 23 4.27 7.29 3.57
N PHE A 24 5.08 8.32 3.79
CA PHE A 24 5.15 9.03 5.07
C PHE A 24 3.83 9.70 5.44
N VAL A 25 3.21 10.42 4.49
CA VAL A 25 1.90 11.07 4.70
C VAL A 25 0.83 10.02 5.02
N VAL A 26 0.82 8.91 4.29
CA VAL A 26 -0.14 7.82 4.51
C VAL A 26 0.04 7.19 5.88
N VAL A 27 1.27 6.96 6.33
CA VAL A 27 1.56 6.47 7.69
C VAL A 27 1.11 7.49 8.74
N ALA A 28 1.38 8.79 8.54
CA ALA A 28 0.98 9.84 9.47
C ALA A 28 -0.55 9.92 9.61
N VAL A 29 -1.29 9.89 8.50
CA VAL A 29 -2.76 9.88 8.49
C VAL A 29 -3.32 8.59 9.12
N SER A 30 -2.70 7.45 8.84
CA SER A 30 -3.11 6.18 9.45
C SER A 30 -2.89 6.20 10.95
N ALA A 31 -1.78 6.79 11.43
CA ALA A 31 -1.48 6.93 12.84
C ALA A 31 -2.46 7.86 13.56
N THR A 32 -2.88 8.98 12.95
CA THR A 32 -3.89 9.85 13.57
C THR A 32 -5.25 9.16 13.67
N ILE A 33 -5.69 8.48 12.61
CA ILE A 33 -6.93 7.68 12.62
C ILE A 33 -6.84 6.57 13.69
N GLN A 34 -5.69 5.88 13.76
CA GLN A 34 -5.45 4.85 14.75
C GLN A 34 -5.51 5.41 16.18
N GLY A 35 -4.92 6.58 16.42
CA GLY A 35 -4.98 7.25 17.73
C GLY A 35 -6.42 7.58 18.15
N ILE A 36 -7.25 8.03 17.21
CA ILE A 36 -8.69 8.25 17.46
C ILE A 36 -9.38 6.91 17.80
N CYS A 37 -9.12 5.84 17.06
CA CYS A 37 -9.69 4.52 17.33
C CYS A 37 -9.28 3.98 18.71
N VAL A 38 -8.02 4.14 19.10
CA VAL A 38 -7.52 3.73 20.43
C VAL A 38 -8.17 4.57 21.53
N ALA A 39 -8.32 5.89 21.33
CA ALA A 39 -9.01 6.77 22.27
C ALA A 39 -10.50 6.39 22.45
N LEU A 40 -11.12 5.82 21.41
CA LEU A 40 -12.48 5.26 21.45
C LEU A 40 -12.54 3.84 22.06
N GLY A 41 -11.42 3.26 22.48
CA GLY A 41 -11.34 1.96 23.14
C GLY A 41 -11.04 0.76 22.23
N ALA A 42 -10.69 0.97 20.96
CA ALA A 42 -10.30 -0.11 20.06
C ALA A 42 -8.92 -0.68 20.44
N LYS A 43 -8.84 -2.00 20.61
CA LYS A 43 -7.59 -2.71 20.98
C LYS A 43 -6.72 -3.13 19.80
N LEU A 44 -7.13 -2.85 18.56
CA LEU A 44 -6.34 -3.24 17.38
C LEU A 44 -5.38 -2.12 16.97
N TYR A 45 -4.15 -2.12 17.49
CA TYR A 45 -3.14 -1.08 17.25
C TYR A 45 -2.68 -0.90 15.79
N PHE A 46 -2.86 -1.91 14.94
CA PHE A 46 -2.36 -1.91 13.55
C PHE A 46 -3.47 -1.81 12.48
N ALA A 47 -4.74 -1.83 12.88
CA ALA A 47 -5.85 -2.00 11.93
C ALA A 47 -5.97 -0.87 10.90
N ALA A 48 -5.72 0.38 11.29
CA ALA A 48 -5.81 1.52 10.38
C ALA A 48 -4.68 1.54 9.32
N PHE A 49 -3.56 0.84 9.56
CA PHE A 49 -2.40 0.80 8.66
C PHE A 49 -2.54 -0.24 7.55
N LEU A 50 -3.33 -1.29 7.76
CA LEU A 50 -3.53 -2.36 6.77
C LEU A 50 -4.14 -1.87 5.44
N PRO A 51 -5.30 -1.18 5.43
CA PRO A 51 -5.89 -0.72 4.17
C PRO A 51 -4.99 0.30 3.47
N SER A 52 -4.23 1.09 4.22
CA SER A 52 -3.37 2.11 3.67
C SER A 52 -2.11 1.54 3.03
N LEU A 53 -1.54 0.46 3.58
CA LEU A 53 -0.46 -0.31 2.93
C LEU A 53 -0.89 -0.94 1.60
N PHE A 54 -2.12 -1.47 1.53
CA PHE A 54 -2.67 -2.00 0.29
C PHE A 54 -2.76 -0.92 -0.80
N VAL A 55 -3.36 0.22 -0.47
CA VAL A 55 -3.48 1.36 -1.41
C VAL A 55 -2.10 1.86 -1.82
N LEU A 56 -1.15 1.97 -0.88
CA LEU A 56 0.20 2.41 -1.17
C LEU A 56 0.96 1.42 -2.08
N GLY A 57 0.83 0.12 -1.83
CA GLY A 57 1.41 -0.93 -2.69
C GLY A 57 0.83 -0.90 -4.10
N PHE A 58 -0.47 -0.66 -4.22
CA PHE A 58 -1.15 -0.54 -5.52
C PHE A 58 -0.74 0.72 -6.31
N VAL A 59 -0.63 1.87 -5.63
CA VAL A 59 -0.36 3.17 -6.29
C VAL A 59 1.14 3.39 -6.51
N ALA A 60 1.93 3.26 -5.45
CA ALA A 60 3.36 3.56 -5.42
C ALA A 60 4.25 2.33 -5.68
N GLY A 61 3.73 1.12 -5.45
CA GLY A 61 4.47 -0.14 -5.64
C GLY A 61 5.04 -0.72 -4.34
N ALA A 62 5.54 -1.96 -4.43
CA ALA A 62 6.09 -2.69 -3.30
C ALA A 62 7.14 -1.94 -2.45
N PRO A 63 8.19 -1.28 -2.99
CA PRO A 63 9.25 -0.69 -2.17
C PRO A 63 8.77 0.45 -1.25
N ALA A 64 7.84 1.30 -1.73
CA ALA A 64 7.27 2.37 -0.92
C ALA A 64 6.40 1.81 0.22
N ALA A 65 5.65 0.74 -0.06
CA ALA A 65 4.80 0.11 0.94
C ALA A 65 5.60 -0.69 1.98
N ILE A 66 6.70 -1.34 1.57
CA ILE A 66 7.66 -1.97 2.50
C ILE A 66 8.24 -0.91 3.45
N PHE A 67 8.68 0.23 2.91
CA PHE A 67 9.22 1.32 3.73
C PHE A 67 8.18 1.84 4.73
N ALA A 68 6.93 2.05 4.29
CA ALA A 68 5.84 2.45 5.18
C ALA A 68 5.56 1.41 6.27
N ALA A 69 5.58 0.12 5.95
CA ALA A 69 5.41 -0.95 6.92
C ALA A 69 6.55 -0.97 7.95
N LEU A 70 7.80 -0.79 7.49
CA LEU A 70 8.97 -0.70 8.36
C LEU A 70 8.92 0.50 9.29
N LEU A 71 8.36 1.65 8.86
CA LEU A 71 8.14 2.81 9.74
C LEU A 71 6.99 2.60 10.71
N THR A 72 5.97 1.83 10.32
CA THR A 72 4.79 1.57 11.15
C THR A 72 5.15 0.76 12.40
N ILE A 73 6.06 -0.21 12.30
CA ILE A 73 6.47 -1.06 13.45
C ILE A 73 7.04 -0.24 14.63
N PRO A 74 8.12 0.55 14.47
CA PRO A 74 8.68 1.34 15.56
C PRO A 74 7.72 2.46 15.99
N LEU A 75 6.94 3.03 15.06
CA LEU A 75 5.95 4.06 15.40
C LEU A 75 4.85 3.51 16.31
N VAL A 76 4.29 2.34 15.98
CA VAL A 76 3.25 1.72 16.80
C VAL A 76 3.80 1.22 18.11
N TRP A 77 5.00 0.64 18.10
CA TRP A 77 5.70 0.24 19.31
C TRP A 77 5.91 1.43 20.24
N TRP A 78 6.38 2.56 19.73
CA TRP A 78 6.66 3.75 20.53
C TRP A 78 5.40 4.50 20.97
N ALA A 79 4.39 4.64 20.10
CA ALA A 79 3.25 5.53 20.35
C ALA A 79 2.00 4.84 20.91
N PHE A 80 1.81 3.53 20.67
CA PHE A 80 0.55 2.85 20.99
C PHE A 80 0.69 1.62 21.88
N ILE A 81 1.90 1.08 22.07
CA ILE A 81 2.14 -0.03 22.98
C ILE A 81 2.60 0.52 24.33
N PRO A 82 1.91 0.22 25.44
CA PRO A 82 2.34 0.67 26.77
C PRO A 82 3.67 0.01 27.20
N PRO A 83 4.59 0.74 27.85
CA PRO A 83 4.53 2.17 28.20
C PRO A 83 4.74 3.10 26.99
N PHE A 84 3.87 4.10 26.86
CA PHE A 84 3.90 5.02 25.73
C PHE A 84 5.16 5.90 25.76
N PHE A 85 5.71 6.16 24.57
CA PHE A 85 6.91 6.96 24.33
C PHE A 85 8.23 6.38 24.86
N GLU A 86 8.23 5.11 25.28
CA GLU A 86 9.41 4.38 25.73
C GLU A 86 9.61 3.09 24.94
N PHE A 87 10.86 2.71 24.69
CA PHE A 87 11.18 1.43 24.08
C PHE A 87 11.40 0.39 25.17
N THR A 88 10.44 -0.53 25.33
CA THR A 88 10.49 -1.61 26.31
C THR A 88 10.36 -2.96 25.60
N PRO A 89 10.99 -4.04 26.11
CA PRO A 89 10.84 -5.38 25.54
C PRO A 89 9.36 -5.76 25.37
N LEU A 90 9.01 -6.15 24.14
CA LEU A 90 7.65 -6.54 23.77
C LEU A 90 7.21 -7.77 24.58
N SER A 91 6.10 -7.62 25.30
CA SER A 91 5.41 -8.78 25.88
C SER A 91 4.91 -9.69 24.76
N SER A 92 5.00 -11.01 24.96
CA SER A 92 3.86 -11.91 24.72
C SER A 92 2.91 -11.57 23.57
N ALA A 93 1.77 -11.03 24.00
CA ALA A 93 0.64 -10.65 23.17
C ALA A 93 0.94 -9.52 22.15
N ASN A 94 1.92 -8.67 22.44
CA ASN A 94 2.33 -7.59 21.54
C ASN A 94 3.17 -8.13 20.39
N ALA A 95 3.97 -9.17 20.65
CA ALA A 95 4.74 -9.87 19.61
C ALA A 95 3.81 -10.58 18.61
N ASP A 96 2.72 -11.19 19.08
CA ASP A 96 1.71 -11.80 18.20
C ASP A 96 1.05 -10.77 17.29
N SER A 97 0.72 -9.59 17.83
CA SER A 97 0.13 -8.48 17.07
C SER A 97 1.07 -7.95 15.98
N VAL A 98 2.36 -7.81 16.29
CA VAL A 98 3.39 -7.42 15.31
C VAL A 98 3.56 -8.50 14.24
N ASN A 99 3.58 -9.78 14.63
CA ASN A 99 3.70 -10.88 13.68
C ASN A 99 2.51 -10.95 12.71
N LEU A 100 1.29 -10.83 13.23
CA LEU A 100 0.08 -10.74 12.41
C LEU A 100 0.12 -9.54 11.47
N PHE A 101 0.57 -8.38 11.96
CA PHE A 101 0.76 -7.21 11.11
C PHE A 101 1.76 -7.47 9.98
N CYS A 102 2.92 -8.09 10.28
CA CYS A 102 3.92 -8.42 9.27
C CYS A 102 3.36 -9.36 8.20
N LEU A 103 2.66 -10.42 8.60
CA LEU A 103 2.04 -11.38 7.67
C LEU A 103 1.01 -10.68 6.76
N LEU A 104 0.14 -9.86 7.36
CA LEU A 104 -0.88 -9.11 6.60
C LEU A 104 -0.24 -8.03 5.71
N ALA A 105 0.80 -7.35 6.17
CA ALA A 105 1.53 -6.36 5.39
C ALA A 105 2.16 -7.00 4.16
N VAL A 106 2.88 -8.11 4.32
CA VAL A 106 3.48 -8.84 3.17
C VAL A 106 2.39 -9.28 2.19
N LEU A 107 1.28 -9.82 2.69
CA LEU A 107 0.16 -10.25 1.86
C LEU A 107 -0.45 -9.08 1.07
N LEU A 108 -0.75 -7.96 1.73
CA LEU A 108 -1.41 -6.80 1.13
C LEU A 108 -0.47 -6.04 0.19
N ILE A 109 0.80 -5.92 0.54
CA ILE A 109 1.82 -5.31 -0.32
C ILE A 109 2.00 -6.17 -1.57
N GLY A 110 2.14 -7.49 -1.41
CA GLY A 110 2.24 -8.42 -2.53
C GLY A 110 1.01 -8.36 -3.43
N LEU A 111 -0.20 -8.40 -2.86
CA LEU A 111 -1.44 -8.28 -3.62
C LEU A 111 -1.53 -6.93 -4.35
N GLY A 112 -1.19 -5.83 -3.69
CA GLY A 112 -1.18 -4.49 -4.29
C GLY A 112 -0.21 -4.41 -5.47
N ASP A 113 0.98 -4.99 -5.33
CA ASP A 113 1.99 -5.03 -6.40
C ASP A 113 1.55 -5.94 -7.56
N LEU A 114 0.98 -7.12 -7.28
CA LEU A 114 0.41 -8.00 -8.31
C LEU A 114 -0.71 -7.29 -9.07
N CYS A 115 -1.67 -6.67 -8.38
CA CYS A 115 -2.75 -5.91 -9.02
C CYS A 115 -2.19 -4.80 -9.92
N ARG A 116 -1.16 -4.11 -9.44
CA ARG A 116 -0.45 -3.07 -10.17
C ARG A 116 0.20 -3.61 -11.44
N VAL A 117 0.87 -4.76 -11.37
CA VAL A 117 1.51 -5.46 -12.51
C VAL A 117 0.47 -5.94 -13.53
N THR A 118 -0.60 -6.59 -13.08
CA THR A 118 -1.69 -7.07 -13.96
C THR A 118 -2.35 -5.92 -14.72
N MET A 119 -2.59 -4.78 -14.08
CA MET A 119 -3.13 -3.60 -14.77
C MET A 119 -2.18 -3.03 -15.83
N THR A 120 -0.86 -3.07 -15.60
CA THR A 120 0.11 -2.66 -16.63
C THR A 120 0.06 -3.58 -17.83
N ILE A 121 0.02 -4.90 -17.61
CA ILE A 121 -0.04 -5.91 -18.68
C ILE A 121 -1.34 -5.76 -19.49
N ASN A 122 -2.49 -5.60 -18.82
CA ASN A 122 -3.77 -5.42 -19.51
C ASN A 122 -3.82 -4.12 -20.34
N ARG A 123 -3.18 -3.04 -19.84
CA ARG A 123 -3.10 -1.77 -20.58
C ARG A 123 -2.20 -1.86 -21.81
N SER A 124 -1.12 -2.63 -21.77
CA SER A 124 -0.24 -2.86 -22.92
C SER A 124 -0.81 -3.86 -23.92
N GLY A 125 -1.53 -4.89 -23.45
CA GLY A 125 -2.14 -5.92 -24.31
C GLY A 125 -3.38 -5.45 -25.09
N GLY A 126 -4.02 -4.36 -24.67
CA GLY A 126 -5.18 -3.78 -25.36
C GLY A 126 -4.86 -2.83 -26.52
N LEU A 127 -3.58 -2.64 -26.87
CA LEU A 127 -3.14 -1.72 -27.94
C LEU A 127 -2.64 -2.42 -29.22
N GLU A 128 -2.59 -3.76 -29.27
CA GLU A 128 -2.44 -4.47 -30.54
C GLU A 128 -3.79 -4.46 -31.28
N SER A 129 -4.15 -3.30 -31.83
CA SER A 129 -5.09 -3.22 -32.94
C SER A 129 -4.42 -3.88 -34.14
N ARG A 130 -4.61 -5.19 -34.25
CA ARG A 130 -4.33 -5.99 -35.45
C ARG A 130 -5.26 -5.52 -36.59
N GLY A 131 -4.91 -4.39 -37.19
CA GLY A 131 -5.45 -3.86 -38.44
C GLY A 131 -4.37 -2.97 -39.00
N GLU A 132 -3.53 -3.47 -39.90
CA GLU A 132 -3.79 -3.36 -41.33
C GLU A 132 -3.11 -4.54 -42.06
N SER A 133 -3.82 -5.65 -42.15
CA SER A 133 -3.63 -6.62 -43.23
C SER A 133 -4.84 -6.47 -44.13
N ALA A 134 -4.83 -5.42 -44.95
CA ALA A 134 -5.72 -5.28 -46.10
C ALA A 134 -4.82 -5.13 -47.33
N ALA A 135 -4.87 -6.15 -48.17
CA ALA A 135 -4.17 -6.23 -49.43
C ALA A 135 -4.47 -5.02 -50.32
N THR A 136 -3.41 -4.43 -50.89
CA THR A 136 -3.49 -3.83 -52.22
C THR A 136 -2.34 -4.37 -53.05
N ASN A 137 -2.52 -5.61 -53.49
CA ASN A 137 -1.99 -6.03 -54.77
C ASN A 137 -3.03 -5.56 -55.79
N SER A 138 -2.68 -4.58 -56.61
CA SER A 138 -3.34 -4.36 -57.89
C SER A 138 -2.32 -3.72 -58.83
N GLN A 139 -1.74 -4.60 -59.64
CA GLN A 139 -1.43 -4.49 -61.07
C GLN A 139 -1.17 -3.10 -61.66
#